data_AF-A0A841R873-F1
#
_entry.id   AF-A0A841R873-F1
#
_cell.length_a   1.000
_cell.length_b   1.000
_cell.length_c   1.000
_cell.angle_alpha   90.00
_cell.angle_beta   90.00
_cell.angle_gamma   90.00
#
_symmetry.space_group_name_H-M   'P 1'
#
loop_
_entity.id
_entity.type
_entity.pdbx_description
1 polymer ?
#
loop_
_entity_poly.entity_id
_entity_poly.type
_entity_poly.pdbx_seq_one_letter_code
_entity_poly.pdbx_strand_id
1 'polypeptide(L)'
;MKLTVFYHKNDIDFLFQFSSVSEEYFIEYDSYAIEPDWEPGSDIHFHEKVTQAENMLIVLSSHSINGKWLPYVIGYAEGKKINCHLYLAQDERPRWTESFNISQSIDDLIEYYKYYNDKWLEKATVRIAKKTLIDQHRDITLTAFVEVVKEGDCMLAGIYLEAGYSASDRDRNGVPLICWAARNRKLPMIKLLMKAGADINAVSDDRNCTALIDAASEDDYECVVFLLQYDPDLEVESKNGQTALTIASGHNKPDIVRALFEAGADMNKKDLLGMSAVTYAKLQGSQDIIDIFEGKES
;
A
#
# COMPACT_ATOMS: atom_id res chain seq x y z
N MET A 1 41.47 -18.47 -0.02
CA MET A 1 40.74 -18.23 -1.29
C MET A 1 41.00 -16.79 -1.68
N LYS A 2 41.37 -16.50 -2.94
CA LYS A 2 41.60 -15.12 -3.39
C LYS A 2 40.35 -14.60 -4.11
N LEU A 3 39.70 -13.58 -3.55
CA LEU A 3 38.46 -12.99 -4.08
C LEU A 3 38.72 -11.64 -4.75
N THR A 4 37.98 -11.34 -5.80
CA THR A 4 37.91 -9.99 -6.36
C THR A 4 36.59 -9.34 -5.96
N VAL A 5 36.64 -8.31 -5.12
CA VAL A 5 35.48 -7.62 -4.54
C VAL A 5 35.20 -6.33 -5.29
N PHE A 6 33.99 -6.17 -5.81
CA PHE A 6 33.53 -4.94 -6.44
C PHE A 6 32.45 -4.31 -5.58
N TYR A 7 32.55 -3.02 -5.30
CA TYR A 7 31.64 -2.31 -4.43
C TYR A 7 31.37 -0.90 -4.94
N HIS A 8 30.19 -0.37 -4.69
CA HIS A 8 29.88 1.03 -5.00
C HIS A 8 30.67 1.96 -4.07
N LYS A 9 31.30 3.02 -4.60
CA LYS A 9 32.22 3.88 -3.82
C LYS A 9 31.57 4.55 -2.60
N ASN A 10 30.26 4.80 -2.65
CA ASN A 10 29.50 5.32 -1.51
C ASN A 10 29.29 4.28 -0.39
N ASP A 11 29.59 3.01 -0.64
CA ASP A 11 29.36 1.89 0.26
C ASP A 11 30.68 1.35 0.86
N ILE A 12 31.67 2.23 1.06
CA ILE A 12 33.00 1.88 1.59
C ILE A 12 32.95 1.25 2.99
N ASP A 13 31.92 1.55 3.77
CA ASP A 13 31.71 0.96 5.10
C ASP A 13 31.50 -0.56 5.06
N PHE A 14 30.96 -1.08 3.94
CA PHE A 14 30.84 -2.51 3.72
C PHE A 14 32.20 -3.20 3.66
N LEU A 15 33.21 -2.57 3.03
CA LEU A 15 34.55 -3.15 2.95
C LEU A 15 35.17 -3.33 4.34
N PHE A 16 34.91 -2.41 5.27
CA PHE A 16 35.42 -2.53 6.65
C PHE A 16 34.74 -3.68 7.43
N GLN A 17 33.47 -3.97 7.14
CA GLN A 17 32.79 -5.14 7.71
C GLN A 17 33.20 -6.43 7.04
N PHE A 18 33.42 -6.40 5.73
CA PHE A 18 33.91 -7.56 4.99
C PHE A 18 35.36 -7.91 5.39
N SER A 19 36.21 -6.90 5.63
CA SER A 19 37.59 -7.11 6.06
C SER A 19 37.68 -7.79 7.42
N SER A 20 36.81 -7.43 8.37
CA SER A 20 36.81 -8.07 9.69
C SER A 20 36.37 -9.53 9.63
N VAL A 21 35.38 -9.84 8.78
CA VAL A 21 34.96 -11.23 8.54
C VAL A 21 36.03 -11.99 7.75
N SER A 22 36.65 -11.40 6.73
CA SER A 22 37.64 -12.08 5.90
C SER A 22 38.91 -12.45 6.67
N GLU A 23 39.33 -11.62 7.64
CA GLU A 23 40.43 -11.92 8.56
C GLU A 23 40.13 -13.15 9.45
N GLU A 24 38.90 -13.31 9.94
CA GLU A 24 38.50 -14.48 10.73
C GLU A 24 38.54 -15.80 9.92
N TYR A 25 38.27 -15.72 8.61
CA TYR A 25 38.20 -16.89 7.72
C TYR A 25 39.40 -17.04 6.78
N PHE A 26 40.47 -16.23 6.96
CA PHE A 26 41.70 -16.24 6.14
C PHE A 26 41.43 -16.12 4.62
N ILE A 27 40.58 -15.17 4.25
CA ILE A 27 40.21 -14.89 2.85
C ILE A 27 41.05 -13.70 2.35
N GLU A 28 41.87 -13.93 1.31
CA GLU A 28 42.60 -12.85 0.64
C GLU A 28 41.69 -12.20 -0.40
N TYR A 29 41.72 -10.87 -0.54
CA TYR A 29 40.87 -10.20 -1.53
C TYR A 29 41.50 -8.94 -2.14
N ASP A 30 41.19 -8.69 -3.42
CA ASP A 30 41.46 -7.44 -4.13
C ASP A 30 40.15 -6.66 -4.26
N SER A 31 40.09 -5.39 -3.85
CA SER A 31 38.86 -4.57 -3.90
C SER A 31 38.89 -3.48 -4.96
N TYR A 32 37.77 -3.28 -5.65
CA TYR A 32 37.59 -2.28 -6.71
C TYR A 32 36.33 -1.46 -6.48
N ALA A 33 36.51 -0.13 -6.37
CA ALA A 33 35.40 0.81 -6.24
C ALA A 33 34.75 1.08 -7.62
N ILE A 34 33.42 1.03 -7.67
CA ILE A 34 32.60 1.45 -8.80
C ILE A 34 32.14 2.89 -8.52
N GLU A 35 32.36 3.81 -9.47
CA GLU A 35 32.01 5.22 -9.29
C GLU A 35 30.48 5.44 -9.18
N PRO A 36 30.01 6.48 -8.46
CA PRO A 36 28.59 6.68 -8.16
C PRO A 36 27.68 6.96 -9.37
N ASP A 37 28.25 7.50 -10.42
CA ASP A 37 27.62 7.87 -11.69
C ASP A 37 27.84 6.81 -12.78
N TRP A 38 28.25 5.61 -12.38
CA TRP A 38 28.51 4.51 -13.29
C TRP A 38 27.26 4.09 -14.06
N GLU A 39 27.38 4.07 -15.38
CA GLU A 39 26.38 3.53 -16.30
C GLU A 39 26.83 2.16 -16.84
N PRO A 40 25.90 1.22 -17.06
CA PRO A 40 26.24 -0.09 -17.61
C PRO A 40 27.02 -0.01 -18.92
N GLY A 41 28.25 -0.53 -18.92
CA GLY A 41 29.12 -0.60 -20.10
C GLY A 41 30.07 0.60 -20.30
N SER A 42 30.02 1.63 -19.44
CA SER A 42 30.90 2.79 -19.57
C SER A 42 32.32 2.58 -19.01
N ASP A 43 32.51 1.57 -18.17
CA ASP A 43 33.81 1.27 -17.54
C ASP A 43 34.46 0.01 -18.13
N ILE A 44 35.40 0.24 -19.05
CA ILE A 44 36.23 -0.79 -19.68
C ILE A 44 37.07 -1.57 -18.64
N HIS A 45 37.50 -0.91 -17.56
CA HIS A 45 38.34 -1.55 -16.52
C HIS A 45 37.51 -2.50 -15.67
N PHE A 46 36.25 -2.16 -15.38
CA PHE A 46 35.32 -3.06 -14.69
C PHE A 46 35.12 -4.36 -15.48
N HIS A 47 34.76 -4.26 -16.77
CA HIS A 47 34.53 -5.42 -17.62
C HIS A 47 35.79 -6.31 -17.74
N GLU A 48 36.95 -5.71 -17.96
CA GLU A 48 38.22 -6.46 -18.04
C GLU A 48 38.54 -7.19 -16.73
N LYS A 49 38.35 -6.55 -15.57
CA LYS A 49 38.63 -7.13 -14.26
C LYS A 49 37.64 -8.23 -13.87
N VAL A 50 36.35 -8.07 -14.19
CA VAL A 50 35.33 -9.11 -14.02
C VAL A 50 35.72 -10.37 -14.78
N THR A 51 36.18 -10.21 -16.02
CA THR A 51 36.49 -11.34 -16.93
C THR A 51 37.76 -12.09 -16.53
N GLN A 52 38.68 -11.42 -15.81
CA GLN A 52 39.96 -11.98 -15.34
C GLN A 52 39.89 -12.61 -13.94
N ALA A 53 38.80 -12.41 -13.18
CA ALA A 53 38.67 -12.90 -11.81
C ALA A 53 38.30 -14.39 -11.77
N GLU A 54 39.14 -15.22 -11.13
CA GLU A 54 38.86 -16.66 -10.93
C GLU A 54 37.76 -16.91 -9.89
N ASN A 55 37.66 -16.05 -8.88
CA ASN A 55 36.62 -16.04 -7.84
C ASN A 55 36.22 -14.59 -7.58
N MET A 56 34.96 -14.27 -7.80
CA MET A 56 34.48 -12.89 -7.76
C MET A 56 33.44 -12.68 -6.67
N LEU A 57 33.36 -11.47 -6.13
CA LEU A 57 32.32 -10.98 -5.24
C LEU A 57 31.84 -9.63 -5.79
N ILE A 58 30.71 -9.60 -6.48
CA ILE A 58 30.09 -8.35 -6.92
C ILE A 58 29.11 -7.90 -5.84
N VAL A 59 29.23 -6.67 -5.36
CA VAL A 59 28.30 -6.03 -4.43
C VAL A 59 27.67 -4.84 -5.15
N LEU A 60 26.45 -5.03 -5.66
CA LEU A 60 25.64 -3.94 -6.19
C LEU A 60 24.76 -3.41 -5.06
N SER A 61 25.02 -2.16 -4.64
CA SER A 61 24.08 -1.36 -3.87
C SER A 61 24.17 0.05 -4.41
N SER A 62 23.03 0.72 -4.57
CA SER A 62 23.02 2.12 -4.99
C SER A 62 22.15 3.03 -4.14
N HIS A 63 21.37 2.54 -3.17
CA HIS A 63 20.45 3.40 -2.42
C HIS A 63 20.27 2.99 -0.96
N SER A 64 20.28 4.00 -0.08
CA SER A 64 19.72 3.91 1.26
C SER A 64 18.41 4.71 1.30
N ILE A 65 17.37 4.17 1.93
CA ILE A 65 16.14 4.93 2.24
C ILE A 65 16.14 5.13 3.75
N ASN A 66 16.17 6.39 4.21
CA ASN A 66 16.19 6.77 5.63
C ASN A 66 17.27 6.05 6.47
N GLY A 67 18.47 5.86 5.91
CA GLY A 67 19.59 5.23 6.61
C GLY A 67 19.47 3.70 6.78
N LYS A 68 18.51 3.06 6.11
CA LYS A 68 18.39 1.59 6.05
C LYS A 68 18.78 1.08 4.67
N TRP A 69 19.66 0.08 4.65
CA TRP A 69 20.27 -0.49 3.45
C TRP A 69 19.28 -1.36 2.67
N LEU A 70 19.33 -1.26 1.33
CA LEU A 70 18.59 -2.12 0.41
C LEU A 70 19.33 -3.45 0.18
N PRO A 71 18.67 -4.48 -0.38
CA PRO A 71 19.30 -5.78 -0.63
C PRO A 71 20.53 -5.72 -1.53
N TYR A 72 21.56 -6.49 -1.17
CA TYR A 72 22.79 -6.65 -1.92
C TYR A 72 22.70 -7.93 -2.77
N VAL A 73 23.03 -7.83 -4.06
CA VAL A 73 23.33 -9.02 -4.85
C VAL A 73 24.79 -9.36 -4.58
N ILE A 74 25.07 -10.60 -4.15
CA ILE A 74 26.42 -11.14 -4.03
C ILE A 74 26.59 -12.25 -5.06
N GLY A 75 27.31 -11.93 -6.15
CA GLY A 75 27.70 -12.92 -7.13
C GLY A 75 28.99 -13.61 -6.73
N TYR A 76 29.00 -14.95 -6.60
CA TYR A 76 30.22 -15.75 -6.48
C TYR A 76 30.41 -16.64 -7.70
N ALA A 77 31.53 -16.47 -8.40
CA ALA A 77 31.89 -17.31 -9.54
C ALA A 77 32.77 -18.48 -9.09
N GLU A 78 32.35 -19.71 -9.39
CA GLU A 78 33.17 -20.92 -9.22
C GLU A 78 33.37 -21.55 -10.62
N GLY A 79 34.54 -21.33 -11.22
CA GLY A 79 34.81 -21.72 -12.61
C GLY A 79 34.05 -20.85 -13.62
N LYS A 80 33.51 -21.45 -14.71
CA LYS A 80 32.74 -20.72 -15.76
C LYS A 80 31.27 -20.45 -15.40
N LYS A 81 30.84 -20.81 -14.19
CA LYS A 81 29.46 -20.62 -13.73
C LYS A 81 29.46 -19.55 -12.64
N ILE A 82 28.63 -18.53 -12.83
CA ILE A 82 28.42 -17.49 -11.83
C ILE A 82 27.20 -17.91 -10.99
N ASN A 83 27.45 -18.35 -9.76
CA ASN A 83 26.40 -18.61 -8.78
C ASN A 83 26.15 -17.32 -8.00
N CYS A 84 25.03 -16.69 -8.27
CA CYS A 84 24.63 -15.49 -7.56
C CYS A 84 23.74 -15.86 -6.39
N HIS A 85 23.99 -15.19 -5.29
CA HIS A 85 23.22 -15.33 -4.09
C HIS A 85 22.79 -13.94 -3.63
N LEU A 86 21.49 -13.80 -3.35
CA LEU A 86 20.92 -12.55 -2.92
C LEU A 86 20.95 -12.47 -1.40
N TYR A 87 21.47 -11.35 -0.89
CA TYR A 87 21.34 -10.99 0.52
C TYR A 87 20.29 -9.91 0.68
N LEU A 88 19.27 -10.19 1.48
CA LEU A 88 18.45 -9.12 2.05
C LEU A 88 19.10 -8.66 3.35
N ALA A 89 19.74 -7.49 3.34
CA ALA A 89 20.18 -6.83 4.56
C ALA A 89 18.96 -6.27 5.31
N GLN A 90 18.23 -7.14 6.02
CA GLN A 90 17.07 -6.75 6.83
C GLN A 90 17.34 -6.78 8.36
N ASP A 91 18.54 -7.16 8.79
CA ASP A 91 18.91 -7.31 10.20
C ASP A 91 20.39 -7.00 10.45
N GLU A 92 20.77 -6.80 11.72
CA GLU A 92 22.16 -6.70 12.21
C GLU A 92 23.05 -7.89 11.77
N ARG A 93 22.46 -8.94 11.17
CA ARG A 93 23.16 -10.05 10.51
C ARG A 93 22.53 -10.38 9.16
N PRO A 94 23.30 -10.33 8.06
CA PRO A 94 22.79 -10.68 6.72
C PRO A 94 22.38 -12.16 6.66
N ARG A 95 21.24 -12.46 6.02
CA ARG A 95 20.80 -13.83 5.73
C ARG A 95 20.63 -14.03 4.24
N TRP A 96 21.09 -15.17 3.74
CA TRP A 96 20.84 -15.62 2.37
C TRP A 96 19.35 -15.90 2.18
N THR A 97 18.75 -15.29 1.17
CA THR A 97 17.33 -15.50 0.91
C THR A 97 17.08 -16.34 -0.32
N GLU A 98 17.90 -16.18 -1.37
CA GLU A 98 17.76 -16.94 -2.62
C GLU A 98 19.11 -17.15 -3.30
N SER A 99 19.25 -18.28 -4.00
CA SER A 99 20.40 -18.64 -4.83
C SER A 99 19.96 -18.88 -6.26
N PHE A 100 20.70 -18.37 -7.23
CA PHE A 100 20.40 -18.52 -8.65
C PHE A 100 21.68 -18.61 -9.47
N ASN A 101 21.58 -19.27 -10.63
CA ASN A 101 22.69 -19.43 -11.55
C ASN A 101 22.50 -18.45 -12.72
N ILE A 102 23.49 -17.62 -13.00
CA ILE A 102 23.45 -16.74 -14.17
C ILE A 102 24.19 -17.42 -15.32
N SER A 103 23.57 -17.44 -16.50
CA SER A 103 24.19 -17.89 -17.73
C SER A 103 25.28 -16.89 -18.16
N GLN A 104 26.54 -17.35 -18.14
CA GLN A 104 27.73 -16.96 -18.92
C GLN A 104 28.10 -15.48 -19.20
N SER A 105 27.27 -14.47 -18.95
CA SER A 105 27.49 -13.07 -19.36
C SER A 105 27.17 -12.05 -18.25
N ILE A 106 27.87 -10.92 -18.28
CA ILE A 106 27.65 -9.77 -17.38
C ILE A 106 26.34 -9.04 -17.73
N ASP A 107 25.95 -9.04 -19.00
CA ASP A 107 24.71 -8.40 -19.47
C ASP A 107 23.47 -9.10 -18.90
N ASP A 108 23.51 -10.43 -18.80
CA ASP A 108 22.46 -11.24 -18.17
C ASP A 108 22.30 -10.86 -16.69
N LEU A 109 23.41 -10.60 -15.98
CA LEU A 109 23.40 -10.14 -14.58
C LEU A 109 22.81 -8.72 -14.46
N ILE A 110 23.11 -7.83 -15.40
CA ILE A 110 22.59 -6.45 -15.42
C ILE A 110 21.09 -6.43 -15.73
N GLU A 111 20.63 -7.19 -16.72
CA GLU A 111 19.21 -7.27 -17.08
C GLU A 111 18.39 -7.90 -15.94
N TYR A 112 18.93 -8.96 -15.32
CA TYR A 112 18.32 -9.58 -14.15
C TYR A 112 18.29 -8.63 -12.95
N TYR A 113 19.39 -7.92 -12.67
CA TYR A 113 19.45 -6.90 -11.64
C TYR A 113 18.39 -5.83 -11.88
N LYS A 114 18.26 -5.28 -13.10
CA LYS A 114 17.24 -4.26 -13.40
C LYS A 114 15.81 -4.79 -13.20
N TYR A 115 15.49 -5.93 -13.79
CA TYR A 115 14.15 -6.53 -13.73
C TYR A 115 13.70 -6.80 -12.28
N TYR A 116 14.60 -7.35 -11.47
CA TYR A 116 14.27 -7.67 -10.09
C TYR A 116 14.47 -6.47 -9.16
N ASN A 117 15.45 -5.61 -9.36
CA ASN A 117 15.61 -4.40 -8.53
C ASN A 117 14.30 -3.59 -8.52
N ASP A 118 13.64 -3.35 -9.64
CA ASP A 118 12.39 -2.56 -9.64
C ASP A 118 11.24 -3.22 -8.87
N LYS A 119 10.97 -4.51 -9.12
CA LYS A 119 9.92 -5.27 -8.42
C LYS A 119 10.22 -5.48 -6.94
N TRP A 120 11.49 -5.61 -6.59
CA TRP A 120 11.92 -5.91 -5.23
C TRP A 120 12.19 -4.66 -4.41
N LEU A 121 12.59 -3.53 -5.02
CA LEU A 121 12.63 -2.22 -4.36
C LEU A 121 11.24 -1.90 -3.80
N GLU A 122 10.18 -2.17 -4.56
CA GLU A 122 8.81 -1.99 -4.09
C GLU A 122 8.51 -2.89 -2.88
N LYS A 123 8.76 -4.20 -2.98
CA LYS A 123 8.48 -5.15 -1.87
C LYS A 123 9.37 -4.93 -0.64
N ALA A 124 10.65 -4.64 -0.83
CA ALA A 124 11.63 -4.44 0.23
C ALA A 124 11.44 -3.07 0.89
N THR A 125 11.15 -2.00 0.13
CA THR A 125 10.76 -0.70 0.69
C THR A 125 9.48 -0.84 1.49
N VAL A 126 8.48 -1.56 0.98
CA VAL A 126 7.25 -1.86 1.75
C VAL A 126 7.59 -2.66 3.01
N ARG A 127 8.48 -3.66 2.97
CA ARG A 127 8.85 -4.49 4.14
C ARG A 127 9.74 -3.77 5.16
N ILE A 128 10.64 -2.90 4.71
CA ILE A 128 11.48 -2.06 5.58
C ILE A 128 10.65 -0.92 6.15
N ALA A 129 9.75 -0.30 5.38
CA ALA A 129 8.75 0.63 5.88
C ALA A 129 7.86 -0.06 6.92
N LYS A 130 7.35 -1.27 6.65
CA LYS A 130 6.64 -2.13 7.62
C LYS A 130 7.39 -2.27 8.92
N LYS A 131 8.62 -2.80 8.87
CA LYS A 131 9.43 -3.02 10.07
C LYS A 131 9.79 -1.72 10.78
N THR A 132 10.11 -0.65 10.04
CA THR A 132 10.47 0.65 10.62
C THR A 132 9.29 1.37 11.26
N LEU A 133 8.12 1.36 10.63
CA LEU A 133 6.88 1.88 11.20
C LEU A 133 6.48 1.06 12.42
N ILE A 134 6.55 -0.28 12.35
CA ILE A 134 6.31 -1.17 13.49
C ILE A 134 7.29 -0.88 14.65
N ASP A 135 8.59 -0.75 14.36
CA ASP A 135 9.63 -0.52 15.37
C ASP A 135 9.57 0.89 15.97
N GLN A 136 9.15 1.91 15.20
CA GLN A 136 8.99 3.29 15.66
C GLN A 136 7.68 3.49 16.43
N HIS A 137 6.61 2.81 16.04
CA HIS A 137 5.34 2.77 16.76
C HIS A 137 5.28 1.56 17.72
N ARG A 138 6.25 1.50 18.66
CA ARG A 138 6.41 0.43 19.67
C ARG A 138 5.12 -0.01 20.39
N ASP A 139 4.11 0.83 20.44
CA ASP A 139 2.74 0.50 20.83
C ASP A 139 1.82 0.49 19.60
N ILE A 140 1.76 -0.64 18.89
CA ILE A 140 0.79 -0.84 17.81
C ILE A 140 -0.59 -0.97 18.47
N THR A 141 -1.34 0.13 18.51
CA THR A 141 -2.69 0.15 19.10
C THR A 141 -3.75 0.20 18.01
N LEU A 142 -4.91 -0.38 18.29
CA LEU A 142 -6.07 -0.22 17.43
C LEU A 142 -6.40 1.27 17.20
N THR A 143 -6.15 2.13 18.20
CA THR A 143 -6.30 3.58 18.08
C THR A 143 -5.41 4.17 16.98
N ALA A 144 -4.15 3.73 16.87
CA ALA A 144 -3.25 4.18 15.81
C ALA A 144 -3.73 3.70 14.43
N PHE A 145 -4.20 2.46 14.32
CA PHE A 145 -4.77 1.94 13.07
C PHE A 145 -6.00 2.76 12.62
N VAL A 146 -6.91 3.07 13.54
CA VAL A 146 -8.08 3.92 13.27
C VAL A 146 -7.66 5.29 12.73
N GLU A 147 -6.61 5.90 13.29
CA GLU A 147 -6.15 7.21 12.83
C GLU A 147 -5.59 7.15 11.40
N VAL A 148 -4.81 6.11 11.09
CA VAL A 148 -4.31 5.85 9.73
C VAL A 148 -5.45 5.71 8.71
N VAL A 149 -6.52 5.00 9.10
CA VAL A 149 -7.72 4.86 8.26
C VAL A 149 -8.41 6.21 8.04
N LYS A 150 -8.53 7.03 9.08
CA LYS A 150 -9.12 8.38 8.99
C LYS A 150 -8.31 9.30 8.08
N GLU A 151 -6.99 9.27 8.17
CA GLU A 151 -6.09 10.06 7.32
C GLU A 151 -6.12 9.57 5.85
N GLY A 152 -6.36 8.27 5.65
CA GLY A 152 -6.45 7.64 4.34
C GLY A 152 -5.13 7.08 3.81
N ASP A 153 -4.13 6.87 4.67
CA ASP A 153 -2.86 6.25 4.29
C ASP A 153 -3.05 4.75 4.03
N CYS A 154 -3.35 4.42 2.78
CA CYS A 154 -3.62 3.06 2.34
C CYS A 154 -2.39 2.15 2.43
N MET A 155 -1.18 2.69 2.32
CA MET A 155 0.03 1.90 2.48
C MET A 155 0.13 1.44 3.92
N LEU A 156 0.05 2.37 4.86
CA LEU A 156 0.16 2.05 6.28
C LEU A 156 -1.02 1.21 6.76
N ALA A 157 -2.26 1.49 6.32
CA ALA A 157 -3.40 0.64 6.64
C ALA A 157 -3.21 -0.81 6.15
N GLY A 158 -2.63 -1.00 4.96
CA GLY A 158 -2.28 -2.34 4.46
C GLY A 158 -1.28 -3.06 5.36
N ILE A 159 -0.34 -2.33 5.97
CA ILE A 159 0.61 -2.88 6.95
C ILE A 159 -0.11 -3.35 8.21
N TYR A 160 -1.05 -2.57 8.74
CA TYR A 160 -1.85 -2.97 9.90
C TYR A 160 -2.68 -4.23 9.61
N LEU A 161 -3.34 -4.29 8.44
CA LEU A 161 -4.12 -5.46 8.05
C LEU A 161 -3.26 -6.72 7.93
N GLU A 162 -2.06 -6.62 7.34
CA GLU A 162 -1.10 -7.74 7.27
C GLU A 162 -0.54 -8.14 8.64
N ALA A 163 -0.46 -7.20 9.58
CA ALA A 163 -0.05 -7.46 10.97
C ALA A 163 -1.14 -8.16 11.80
N GLY A 164 -2.31 -8.43 11.21
CA GLY A 164 -3.39 -9.20 11.84
C GLY A 164 -4.54 -8.34 12.41
N TYR A 165 -4.55 -7.04 12.18
CA TYR A 165 -5.72 -6.19 12.48
C TYR A 165 -6.86 -6.51 11.53
N SER A 166 -8.09 -6.38 12.00
CA SER A 166 -9.27 -6.68 11.19
C SER A 166 -9.74 -5.45 10.45
N ALA A 167 -10.10 -5.60 9.17
CA ALA A 167 -10.80 -4.54 8.44
C ALA A 167 -12.20 -4.23 9.02
N SER A 168 -12.74 -5.15 9.84
CA SER A 168 -13.99 -5.00 10.57
C SER A 168 -13.81 -4.43 11.99
N ASP A 169 -12.60 -4.03 12.36
CA ASP A 169 -12.35 -3.38 13.64
C ASP A 169 -13.15 -2.08 13.77
N ARG A 170 -13.36 -1.67 15.03
CA ARG A 170 -14.11 -0.47 15.40
C ARG A 170 -13.27 0.38 16.34
N ASP A 171 -13.46 1.69 16.28
CA ASP A 171 -12.85 2.58 17.26
C ASP A 171 -13.51 2.45 18.64
N ARG A 172 -12.98 3.18 19.63
CA ARG A 172 -13.51 3.18 21.02
C ARG A 172 -14.97 3.65 21.15
N ASN A 173 -15.51 4.33 20.13
CA ASN A 173 -16.89 4.79 20.08
C ASN A 173 -17.78 3.82 19.28
N GLY A 174 -17.26 2.65 18.90
CA GLY A 174 -17.99 1.66 18.12
C GLY A 174 -18.15 2.04 16.65
N VAL A 175 -17.32 2.94 16.10
CA VAL A 175 -17.38 3.32 14.68
C VAL A 175 -16.52 2.37 13.85
N PRO A 176 -17.09 1.64 12.86
CA PRO A 176 -16.32 0.80 11.93
C PRO A 176 -15.30 1.61 11.12
N LEU A 177 -14.17 0.98 10.80
CA LEU A 177 -13.14 1.59 9.94
C LEU A 177 -13.70 2.07 8.59
N ILE A 178 -14.59 1.29 7.97
CA ILE A 178 -15.19 1.65 6.68
C ILE A 178 -16.08 2.91 6.77
N CYS A 179 -16.76 3.14 7.90
CA CYS A 179 -17.51 4.37 8.15
C CYS A 179 -16.57 5.57 8.28
N TRP A 180 -15.44 5.44 8.97
CA TRP A 180 -14.43 6.52 9.02
C TRP A 180 -13.88 6.85 7.64
N ALA A 181 -13.57 5.84 6.82
CA ALA A 181 -13.11 6.04 5.45
C ALA A 181 -14.16 6.78 4.59
N ALA A 182 -15.45 6.46 4.74
CA ALA A 182 -16.55 7.15 4.06
C ALA A 182 -16.74 8.60 4.53
N ARG A 183 -16.78 8.84 5.85
CA ARG A 183 -16.88 10.20 6.44
C ARG A 183 -15.78 11.13 5.98
N ASN A 184 -14.58 10.57 5.78
CA ASN A 184 -13.41 11.33 5.38
C ASN A 184 -13.15 11.30 3.87
N ARG A 185 -14.09 10.77 3.07
CA ARG A 185 -14.06 10.78 1.61
C ARG A 185 -12.82 10.06 1.02
N LYS A 186 -12.46 8.94 1.64
CA LYS A 186 -11.25 8.17 1.32
C LYS A 186 -11.60 6.93 0.49
N LEU A 187 -12.04 7.12 -0.76
CA LEU A 187 -12.37 6.01 -1.67
C LEU A 187 -11.27 4.93 -1.77
N PRO A 188 -9.96 5.27 -1.89
CA PRO A 188 -8.91 4.25 -1.90
C PRO A 188 -8.86 3.41 -0.62
N MET A 189 -9.18 4.00 0.53
CA MET A 189 -9.24 3.32 1.82
C MET A 189 -10.46 2.40 1.91
N ILE A 190 -11.63 2.84 1.42
CA ILE A 190 -12.83 1.99 1.32
C ILE A 190 -12.52 0.76 0.46
N LYS A 191 -11.88 0.95 -0.70
CA LYS A 191 -11.45 -0.15 -1.59
C LYS A 191 -10.53 -1.13 -0.87
N LEU A 192 -9.54 -0.63 -0.13
CA LEU A 192 -8.62 -1.45 0.65
C LEU A 192 -9.35 -2.27 1.73
N LEU A 193 -10.19 -1.63 2.52
CA LEU A 193 -10.93 -2.26 3.62
C LEU A 193 -11.92 -3.32 3.10
N MET A 194 -12.66 -3.02 2.02
CA MET A 194 -13.56 -3.99 1.36
C MET A 194 -12.79 -5.20 0.84
N LYS A 195 -11.64 -4.98 0.19
CA LYS A 195 -10.77 -6.08 -0.26
C LYS A 195 -10.25 -6.94 0.91
N ALA A 196 -10.10 -6.34 2.08
CA ALA A 196 -9.69 -7.01 3.31
C ALA A 196 -10.88 -7.59 4.12
N GLY A 197 -12.10 -7.57 3.57
CA GLY A 197 -13.26 -8.23 4.15
C GLY A 197 -14.07 -7.39 5.15
N ALA A 198 -13.94 -6.06 5.10
CA ALA A 198 -14.83 -5.18 5.85
C ALA A 198 -16.30 -5.41 5.44
N ASP A 199 -17.20 -5.40 6.42
CA ASP A 199 -18.64 -5.47 6.19
C ASP A 199 -19.16 -4.11 5.69
N ILE A 200 -19.69 -4.08 4.47
CA ILE A 200 -20.26 -2.87 3.84
C ILE A 200 -21.48 -2.33 4.60
N ASN A 201 -22.20 -3.22 5.29
CA ASN A 201 -23.39 -2.89 6.08
C ASN A 201 -23.06 -2.67 7.56
N ALA A 202 -21.78 -2.59 7.92
CA ALA A 202 -21.38 -2.29 9.28
C ALA A 202 -21.93 -0.93 9.72
N VAL A 203 -22.66 -0.94 10.83
CA VAL A 203 -23.34 0.25 11.37
C VAL A 203 -22.53 0.85 12.51
N SER A 204 -22.37 2.17 12.52
CA SER A 204 -21.66 2.91 13.58
C SER A 204 -22.53 3.17 14.82
N ASP A 205 -21.97 2.97 16.02
CA ASP A 205 -22.76 3.12 17.25
C ASP A 205 -23.10 4.59 17.57
N ASP A 206 -22.29 5.54 17.07
CA ASP A 206 -22.43 6.97 17.33
C ASP A 206 -23.61 7.63 16.58
N ARG A 207 -23.90 7.20 15.36
CA ARG A 207 -24.91 7.79 14.46
C ARG A 207 -25.88 6.78 13.84
N ASN A 208 -25.67 5.49 14.08
CA ASN A 208 -26.36 4.40 13.39
C ASN A 208 -26.20 4.47 11.87
N CYS A 209 -25.03 4.92 11.39
CA CYS A 209 -24.76 5.10 9.95
C CYS A 209 -23.96 3.92 9.39
N THR A 210 -24.26 3.52 8.16
CA THR A 210 -23.36 2.71 7.32
C THR A 210 -22.40 3.61 6.55
N ALA A 211 -21.40 3.01 5.89
CA ALA A 211 -20.52 3.74 4.98
C ALA A 211 -21.30 4.46 3.86
N LEU A 212 -22.39 3.88 3.36
CA LEU A 212 -23.24 4.49 2.33
C LEU A 212 -23.95 5.75 2.84
N ILE A 213 -24.50 5.69 4.06
CA ILE A 213 -25.16 6.84 4.71
C ILE A 213 -24.14 7.96 4.96
N ASP A 214 -22.96 7.62 5.48
CA ASP A 214 -21.90 8.60 5.72
C ASP A 214 -21.42 9.23 4.39
N ALA A 215 -21.19 8.45 3.33
CA ALA A 215 -20.79 8.97 2.01
C ALA A 215 -21.85 9.90 1.39
N ALA A 216 -23.14 9.55 1.50
CA ALA A 216 -24.24 10.40 1.03
C ALA A 216 -24.35 11.71 1.82
N SER A 217 -24.10 11.67 3.13
CA SER A 217 -24.09 12.86 3.99
C SER A 217 -22.96 13.83 3.64
N GLU A 218 -21.79 13.31 3.27
CA GLU A 218 -20.59 14.10 2.95
C GLU A 218 -20.50 14.55 1.48
N ASP A 219 -21.56 14.34 0.70
CA ASP A 219 -21.64 14.68 -0.73
C ASP A 219 -20.52 14.02 -1.58
N ASP A 220 -20.20 12.76 -1.25
CA ASP A 220 -19.17 12.00 -1.94
C ASP A 220 -19.78 11.03 -2.96
N TYR A 221 -20.10 11.57 -4.14
CA TYR A 221 -20.65 10.80 -5.25
C TYR A 221 -19.77 9.60 -5.64
N GLU A 222 -18.45 9.75 -5.65
CA GLU A 222 -17.54 8.66 -6.05
C GLU A 222 -17.59 7.50 -5.06
N CYS A 223 -17.62 7.79 -3.75
CA CYS A 223 -17.79 6.76 -2.73
C CYS A 223 -19.17 6.11 -2.80
N VAL A 224 -20.25 6.89 -3.00
CA VAL A 224 -21.61 6.34 -3.15
C VAL A 224 -21.68 5.35 -4.31
N VAL A 225 -21.28 5.77 -5.51
CA VAL A 225 -21.33 4.92 -6.70
C VAL A 225 -20.47 3.68 -6.53
N PHE A 226 -19.29 3.80 -5.92
CA PHE A 226 -18.44 2.63 -5.65
C PHE A 226 -19.10 1.66 -4.66
N LEU A 227 -19.68 2.14 -3.56
CA LEU A 227 -20.33 1.30 -2.57
C LEU A 227 -21.55 0.58 -3.18
N LEU A 228 -22.33 1.25 -4.03
CA LEU A 228 -23.48 0.68 -4.72
C LEU A 228 -23.12 -0.52 -5.63
N GLN A 229 -21.87 -0.63 -6.11
CA GLN A 229 -21.43 -1.78 -6.91
C GLN A 229 -21.41 -3.10 -6.13
N TYR A 230 -21.55 -3.06 -4.80
CA TYR A 230 -21.50 -4.23 -3.92
C TYR A 230 -22.86 -4.53 -3.27
N ASP A 231 -23.95 -4.04 -3.86
CA ASP A 231 -25.35 -4.26 -3.41
C ASP A 231 -25.54 -4.07 -1.90
N PRO A 232 -25.19 -2.89 -1.33
CA PRO A 232 -25.38 -2.61 0.09
C PRO A 232 -26.87 -2.58 0.45
N ASP A 233 -27.19 -2.74 1.74
CA ASP A 233 -28.54 -2.52 2.23
C ASP A 233 -28.86 -1.01 2.20
N LEU A 234 -29.74 -0.63 1.26
CA LEU A 234 -30.13 0.76 1.01
C LEU A 234 -31.10 1.31 2.07
N GLU A 235 -31.73 0.43 2.84
CA GLU A 235 -32.82 0.77 3.76
C GLU A 235 -32.38 0.80 5.22
N VAL A 236 -31.07 0.74 5.49
CA VAL A 236 -30.53 1.02 6.82
C VAL A 236 -30.82 2.48 7.20
N GLU A 237 -31.23 2.68 8.44
CA GLU A 237 -31.66 3.97 8.96
C GLU A 237 -30.65 4.53 9.96
N SER A 238 -30.30 5.81 9.83
CA SER A 238 -29.56 6.53 10.86
C SER A 238 -30.36 6.65 12.16
N LYS A 239 -29.77 7.22 13.22
CA LYS A 239 -30.48 7.50 14.49
C LYS A 239 -31.73 8.36 14.33
N ASN A 240 -31.84 9.12 13.23
CA ASN A 240 -33.00 9.95 12.92
C ASN A 240 -34.03 9.24 12.04
N GLY A 241 -33.86 7.94 11.75
CA GLY A 241 -34.71 7.20 10.81
C GLY A 241 -34.37 7.48 9.35
N GLN A 242 -33.27 8.15 9.05
CA GLN A 242 -32.95 8.61 7.70
C GLN A 242 -32.11 7.57 6.95
N THR A 243 -32.55 7.15 5.77
CA THR A 243 -31.75 6.37 4.81
C THR A 243 -30.81 7.28 4.02
N ALA A 244 -29.84 6.70 3.29
CA ALA A 244 -28.93 7.46 2.43
C ALA A 244 -29.71 8.34 1.42
N LEU A 245 -30.81 7.83 0.85
CA LEU A 245 -31.63 8.56 -0.11
C LEU A 245 -32.35 9.76 0.52
N THR A 246 -32.88 9.60 1.74
CA THR A 246 -33.52 10.70 2.46
C THR A 246 -32.54 11.81 2.81
N ILE A 247 -31.31 11.48 3.21
CA ILE A 247 -30.24 12.45 3.50
C ILE A 247 -29.85 13.20 2.22
N ALA A 248 -29.57 12.49 1.12
CA ALA A 248 -29.18 13.09 -0.15
C ALA A 248 -30.25 14.05 -0.68
N SER A 249 -31.54 13.68 -0.53
CA SER A 249 -32.66 14.55 -0.89
C SER A 249 -32.80 15.76 0.03
N GLY A 250 -32.65 15.58 1.35
CA GLY A 250 -32.67 16.65 2.33
C GLY A 250 -31.55 17.69 2.14
N HIS A 251 -30.40 17.25 1.63
CA HIS A 251 -29.23 18.08 1.31
C HIS A 251 -29.20 18.58 -0.14
N ASN A 252 -30.26 18.33 -0.92
CA ASN A 252 -30.37 18.72 -2.34
C ASN A 252 -29.18 18.25 -3.20
N LYS A 253 -28.93 16.92 -3.26
CA LYS A 253 -27.85 16.30 -4.03
C LYS A 253 -28.38 15.44 -5.18
N PRO A 254 -28.75 16.02 -6.34
CA PRO A 254 -29.43 15.30 -7.42
C PRO A 254 -28.65 14.08 -7.94
N ASP A 255 -27.33 14.18 -8.11
CA ASP A 255 -26.51 13.10 -8.66
C ASP A 255 -26.49 11.86 -7.74
N ILE A 256 -26.34 12.08 -6.43
CA ILE A 256 -26.40 11.02 -5.41
C ILE A 256 -27.82 10.45 -5.32
N VAL A 257 -28.84 11.30 -5.37
CA VAL A 257 -30.23 10.86 -5.38
C VAL A 257 -30.52 9.97 -6.57
N ARG A 258 -30.07 10.35 -7.77
CA ARG A 258 -30.22 9.53 -8.98
C ARG A 258 -29.56 8.16 -8.79
N ALA A 259 -28.30 8.12 -8.38
CA ALA A 259 -27.57 6.87 -8.19
C ALA A 259 -28.26 5.94 -7.18
N LEU A 260 -28.71 6.47 -6.03
CA LEU A 260 -29.42 5.70 -5.01
C LEU A 260 -30.81 5.23 -5.48
N PHE A 261 -31.54 6.07 -6.19
CA PHE A 261 -32.87 5.74 -6.71
C PHE A 261 -32.80 4.69 -7.82
N GLU A 262 -31.84 4.81 -8.74
CA GLU A 262 -31.58 3.81 -9.78
C GLU A 262 -31.11 2.46 -9.19
N ALA A 263 -30.43 2.48 -8.04
CA ALA A 263 -30.09 1.29 -7.27
C ALA A 263 -31.28 0.66 -6.54
N GLY A 264 -32.46 1.31 -6.53
CA GLY A 264 -33.71 0.78 -5.99
C GLY A 264 -34.07 1.23 -4.57
N ALA A 265 -33.45 2.28 -4.04
CA ALA A 265 -33.80 2.83 -2.73
C ALA A 265 -35.25 3.37 -2.69
N ASP A 266 -35.98 3.14 -1.59
CA ASP A 266 -37.38 3.56 -1.45
C ASP A 266 -37.50 5.06 -1.16
N MET A 267 -37.92 5.82 -2.18
CA MET A 267 -38.15 7.27 -2.06
C MET A 267 -39.29 7.67 -1.10
N ASN A 268 -40.16 6.73 -0.73
CA ASN A 268 -41.32 6.94 0.15
C ASN A 268 -41.07 6.50 1.59
N LYS A 269 -39.93 5.85 1.87
CA LYS A 269 -39.52 5.50 3.22
C LYS A 269 -39.47 6.77 4.08
N LYS A 270 -40.11 6.71 5.26
CA LYS A 270 -40.25 7.86 6.16
C LYS A 270 -39.30 7.75 7.33
N ASP A 271 -38.63 8.86 7.62
CA ASP A 271 -37.82 9.02 8.82
C ASP A 271 -38.67 9.28 10.08
N LEU A 272 -38.02 9.55 11.21
CA LEU A 272 -38.70 9.79 12.48
C LEU A 272 -39.52 11.10 12.51
N LEU A 273 -39.30 12.01 11.57
CA LEU A 273 -40.12 13.22 11.38
C LEU A 273 -41.31 12.96 10.45
N GLY A 274 -41.46 11.74 9.94
CA GLY A 274 -42.46 11.39 8.94
C GLY A 274 -42.12 11.89 7.53
N MET A 275 -40.87 12.31 7.31
CA MET A 275 -40.37 12.87 6.07
C MET A 275 -39.75 11.76 5.20
N SER A 276 -40.11 11.74 3.93
CA SER A 276 -39.48 10.86 2.93
C SER A 276 -38.57 11.66 1.99
N ALA A 277 -37.77 10.97 1.18
CA ALA A 277 -36.89 11.61 0.21
C ALA A 277 -37.65 12.57 -0.74
N VAL A 278 -38.78 12.12 -1.27
CA VAL A 278 -39.68 12.94 -2.10
C VAL A 278 -40.23 14.14 -1.32
N THR A 279 -40.56 13.94 -0.05
CA THR A 279 -41.12 15.00 0.78
C THR A 279 -40.06 16.07 1.05
N TYR A 280 -38.82 15.66 1.33
CA TYR A 280 -37.68 16.58 1.44
C TYR A 280 -37.42 17.35 0.16
N ALA A 281 -37.38 16.68 -0.99
CA ALA A 281 -37.19 17.33 -2.30
C ALA A 281 -38.24 18.41 -2.57
N LYS A 282 -39.51 18.12 -2.26
CA LYS A 282 -40.62 19.09 -2.38
C LYS A 282 -40.49 20.26 -1.42
N LEU A 283 -40.10 20.03 -0.16
CA LEU A 283 -39.90 21.12 0.80
C LEU A 283 -38.73 22.03 0.43
N GLN A 284 -37.65 21.46 -0.12
CA GLN A 284 -36.50 22.23 -0.59
C GLN A 284 -36.77 22.96 -1.92
N GLY A 285 -37.84 22.60 -2.64
CA GLY A 285 -38.14 23.13 -3.97
C GLY A 285 -37.19 22.62 -5.06
N SER A 286 -36.59 21.45 -4.85
CA SER A 286 -35.60 20.85 -5.75
C SER A 286 -36.27 20.19 -6.96
N GLN A 287 -36.48 20.96 -8.02
CA GLN A 287 -37.15 20.46 -9.23
C GLN A 287 -36.39 19.28 -9.86
N ASP A 288 -35.05 19.34 -9.94
CA ASP A 288 -34.21 18.27 -10.48
C ASP A 288 -34.46 16.93 -9.78
N ILE A 289 -34.54 16.93 -8.44
CA ILE A 289 -34.80 15.71 -7.67
C ILE A 289 -36.23 15.20 -7.88
N ILE A 290 -37.20 16.11 -7.99
CA ILE A 290 -38.59 15.75 -8.29
C ILE A 290 -38.66 15.10 -9.68
N ASP A 291 -37.96 15.65 -10.66
CA ASP A 291 -37.94 15.13 -12.03
C ASP A 291 -37.24 13.76 -12.11
N ILE A 292 -36.18 13.53 -11.31
CA ILE A 292 -35.58 12.19 -11.11
C ILE A 292 -36.64 11.19 -10.61
N PHE A 293 -37.37 11.52 -9.54
CA PHE A 293 -38.38 10.63 -8.97
C PHE A 293 -39.59 10.41 -9.87
N GLU A 294 -39.93 11.39 -10.71
CA GLU A 294 -41.04 11.31 -11.67
C GLU A 294 -40.64 10.66 -13.01
N GLY A 295 -39.36 10.33 -13.20
CA GLY A 295 -38.85 9.71 -14.42
C GLY A 295 -38.89 10.63 -15.64
N LYS A 296 -38.79 11.95 -15.42
CA LYS A 296 -38.89 12.98 -16.47
C LYS A 296 -37.56 13.29 -17.17
N GLU A 297 -36.45 12.75 -16.66
CA GLU A 297 -35.13 12.88 -17.24
C GLU A 297 -34.70 11.53 -17.84
N SER A 298 -35.05 11.31 -19.11
CA SER A 298 -34.63 10.15 -19.91
C SER A 298 -34.15 10.59 -21.29
#